data_AF-A0A182EUX4-F1
#
_entry.id   AF-A0A182EUX4-F1
#
_cell.length_a   1.000
_cell.length_b   1.000
_cell.length_c   1.000
_cell.angle_alpha   90.00
_cell.angle_beta   90.00
_cell.angle_gamma   90.00
#
_symmetry.space_group_name_H-M   'P 1'
#
loop_
_entity.id
_entity.type
_entity.pdbx_description
1 polymer ?
#
loop_
_entity_poly.entity_id
_entity_poly.type
_entity_poly.pdbx_seq_one_letter_code
_entity_poly.pdbx_strand_id
1 'polypeptide(L)'
;MGEIIYLNTPRIIQNVTVKTNATHAEIQWDAQDDGPMLKIDFKLMRRTDGVEVWSDINAKSGMVIGELLPATPYTLFISVFDGQNEPFKITEHFTTSESAPEPPTLGEIRVLNLQSGLYCEVEWMPPKTPNGRITKYYVTVRGQLRHVSPGGILSNDDFPAEEKN
;
A
#
# COMPACT_ATOMS: atom_id res chain seq x y z
N MET A 1 -22.01 -20.15 54.27
CA MET A 1 -22.75 -19.74 53.06
C MET A 1 -21.80 -18.86 52.26
N GLY A 2 -21.15 -19.44 51.26
CA GLY A 2 -20.29 -18.68 50.35
C GLY A 2 -21.10 -18.25 49.15
N GLU A 3 -21.13 -16.95 48.85
CA GLU A 3 -21.67 -16.46 47.59
C GLU A 3 -20.82 -17.01 46.44
N ILE A 4 -21.47 -17.74 45.53
CA ILE A 4 -20.90 -18.03 44.23
C ILE A 4 -21.00 -16.73 43.45
N ILE A 5 -19.90 -15.99 43.37
CA ILE A 5 -19.77 -14.86 42.46
C ILE A 5 -19.73 -15.49 41.07
N TYR A 6 -20.82 -15.36 40.31
CA TYR A 6 -20.79 -15.67 38.88
C TYR A 6 -19.83 -14.66 38.25
N LEU A 7 -18.59 -15.09 37.99
CA LEU A 7 -17.69 -14.40 37.08
C LEU A 7 -18.41 -14.34 35.73
N ASN A 8 -19.04 -13.20 35.48
CA ASN A 8 -19.69 -12.88 34.23
C ASN A 8 -18.63 -13.05 33.15
N THR A 9 -18.74 -14.09 32.34
CA THR A 9 -17.80 -14.35 31.24
C THR A 9 -17.76 -13.11 30.36
N PRO A 10 -16.59 -12.50 30.12
CA PRO A 10 -16.55 -11.25 29.36
C PRO A 10 -17.05 -11.51 27.93
N ARG A 11 -17.93 -10.61 27.45
CA ARG A 11 -18.48 -10.63 26.08
C ARG A 11 -17.47 -9.97 25.15
N ILE A 12 -16.52 -10.73 24.66
CA ILE A 12 -15.38 -10.21 23.87
C ILE A 12 -15.52 -10.64 22.41
N ILE A 13 -14.95 -9.85 21.51
CA ILE A 13 -14.68 -10.26 20.13
C ILE A 13 -13.43 -11.14 20.05
N GLN A 14 -13.43 -12.10 19.14
CA GLN A 14 -12.31 -13.00 18.88
C GLN A 14 -11.99 -13.01 17.39
N ASN A 15 -10.85 -13.61 17.03
CA ASN A 15 -10.45 -13.83 15.63
C ASN A 15 -10.49 -12.53 14.80
N VAL A 16 -9.97 -11.43 15.35
CA VAL A 16 -9.80 -10.19 14.59
C VAL A 16 -8.85 -10.49 13.44
N THR A 17 -9.34 -10.31 12.22
CA THR A 17 -8.57 -10.51 11.00
C THR A 17 -8.60 -9.24 10.18
N VAL A 18 -7.43 -8.87 9.65
CA VAL A 18 -7.27 -7.74 8.75
C VAL A 18 -6.69 -8.27 7.44
N LYS A 19 -7.48 -8.24 6.37
CA LYS A 19 -7.03 -8.58 5.02
C LYS A 19 -6.86 -7.30 4.24
N THR A 20 -5.75 -7.16 3.52
CA THR A 20 -5.43 -5.90 2.83
C THR A 20 -5.13 -6.10 1.36
N ASN A 21 -5.41 -5.07 0.58
CA ASN A 21 -4.81 -4.85 -0.73
C ASN A 21 -4.05 -3.51 -0.71
N ALA A 22 -3.78 -2.92 -1.87
CA ALA A 22 -3.01 -1.69 -1.95
C ALA A 22 -3.76 -0.46 -1.40
N THR A 23 -5.09 -0.45 -1.46
CA THR A 23 -5.90 0.74 -1.15
C THR A 23 -7.06 0.46 -0.20
N HIS A 24 -7.22 -0.78 0.26
CA HIS A 24 -8.30 -1.21 1.13
C HIS A 24 -7.83 -2.18 2.22
N ALA A 25 -8.55 -2.16 3.33
CA ALA A 25 -8.47 -3.15 4.39
C ALA A 25 -9.88 -3.68 4.72
N GLU A 26 -10.03 -4.99 4.73
CA GLU A 26 -11.22 -5.69 5.20
C GLU A 26 -10.96 -6.17 6.62
N ILE A 27 -11.86 -5.81 7.54
CA ILE A 27 -11.75 -6.13 8.97
C ILE A 27 -12.94 -7.01 9.36
N GLN A 28 -12.63 -8.18 9.91
CA GLN A 28 -13.60 -9.16 10.38
C GLN A 28 -13.24 -9.64 11.78
N TRP A 29 -14.25 -9.93 12.57
CA TRP A 29 -14.12 -10.54 13.89
C TRP A 29 -15.36 -11.37 14.21
N ASP A 30 -15.19 -12.32 15.12
CA ASP A 30 -16.28 -13.10 15.68
C ASP A 30 -16.73 -12.45 17.00
N ALA A 31 -18.04 -12.32 17.21
CA ALA A 31 -18.59 -11.85 18.48
C ALA A 31 -19.14 -13.06 19.25
N GLN A 32 -18.67 -13.27 20.48
CA GLN A 32 -19.10 -14.39 21.32
C GLN A 32 -20.53 -14.22 21.85
N ASP A 33 -21.01 -12.97 21.99
CA ASP A 33 -22.38 -12.64 22.39
C ASP A 33 -22.69 -11.20 21.91
N ASP A 34 -23.58 -11.05 20.92
CA ASP A 34 -24.02 -9.73 20.39
C ASP A 34 -25.14 -9.15 21.28
N GLY A 35 -24.90 -9.14 22.59
CA GLY A 35 -25.83 -8.53 23.53
C GLY A 35 -26.02 -7.04 23.22
N PRO A 36 -27.18 -6.44 23.55
CA PRO A 36 -27.52 -5.06 23.16
C PRO A 36 -26.58 -3.97 23.70
N MET A 37 -25.64 -4.33 24.58
CA MET A 37 -24.66 -3.45 25.18
C MET A 37 -23.30 -3.48 24.48
N LEU A 38 -23.06 -4.43 23.55
CA LEU A 38 -21.79 -4.54 22.86
C LEU A 38 -21.66 -3.41 21.83
N LYS A 39 -20.70 -2.52 22.04
CA LYS A 39 -20.32 -1.46 21.10
C LYS A 39 -18.84 -1.55 20.81
N ILE A 40 -18.47 -1.43 19.55
CA ILE A 40 -17.08 -1.54 19.10
C ILE A 40 -16.75 -0.27 18.33
N ASP A 41 -15.78 0.47 18.82
CA ASP A 41 -15.32 1.68 18.16
C ASP A 41 -13.93 1.44 17.58
N PHE A 42 -13.71 1.96 16.37
CA PHE A 42 -12.46 1.86 15.66
C PHE A 42 -11.82 3.21 15.42
N LYS A 43 -10.50 3.20 15.44
CA LYS A 43 -9.66 4.33 15.04
C LYS A 43 -8.46 3.80 14.27
N LEU A 44 -8.29 4.27 13.04
CA LEU A 44 -7.20 3.90 12.16
C LEU A 44 -6.20 5.05 12.02
N MET A 45 -4.96 4.78 12.38
CA MET A 45 -3.85 5.72 12.31
C MET A 45 -2.87 5.31 11.22
N ARG A 46 -2.50 6.24 10.33
CA ARG A 46 -1.39 6.06 9.41
C ARG A 46 -0.07 6.28 10.16
N ARG A 47 0.85 5.33 10.08
CA ARG A 47 2.08 5.35 10.90
C ARG A 47 3.20 6.22 10.31
N THR A 48 3.13 6.57 9.03
CA THR A 48 4.17 7.40 8.37
C THR A 48 4.19 8.83 8.89
N ASP A 49 3.02 9.36 9.28
CA ASP A 49 2.84 10.73 9.75
C ASP A 49 1.99 10.85 11.03
N GLY A 50 1.45 9.75 11.54
CA GLY A 50 0.67 9.74 12.77
C GLY A 50 -0.72 10.36 12.62
N VAL A 51 -1.26 10.43 11.40
CA VAL A 51 -2.57 11.01 11.12
C VAL A 51 -3.67 9.98 11.31
N GLU A 52 -4.78 10.36 11.95
CA GLU A 52 -6.02 9.59 11.93
C GLU A 52 -6.64 9.68 10.55
N VAL A 53 -6.73 8.55 9.86
CA VAL A 53 -7.25 8.50 8.48
C VAL A 53 -8.70 8.03 8.43
N TRP A 54 -9.15 7.32 9.48
CA TRP A 54 -10.49 6.76 9.53
C TRP A 54 -10.88 6.40 10.96
N SER A 55 -12.16 6.51 11.27
CA SER A 55 -12.76 6.02 12.50
C SER A 55 -14.23 5.66 12.25
N ASP A 56 -14.74 4.75 13.07
CA ASP A 56 -16.15 4.40 13.06
C ASP A 56 -16.59 4.04 14.48
N ILE A 57 -17.83 4.38 14.80
CA ILE A 57 -18.43 4.14 16.11
C ILE A 57 -19.48 3.05 15.97
N ASN A 58 -19.56 2.15 16.95
CA ASN A 58 -20.48 1.02 16.93
C ASN A 58 -20.39 0.17 15.64
N ALA A 59 -19.15 -0.06 15.24
CA ALA A 59 -18.75 -0.68 14.00
C ALA A 59 -19.20 -2.16 13.91
N LYS A 60 -19.45 -2.65 12.70
CA LYS A 60 -19.98 -4.01 12.44
C LYS A 60 -18.98 -4.89 11.68
N SER A 61 -18.89 -6.16 12.04
CA SER A 61 -17.96 -7.12 11.45
C SER A 61 -18.17 -7.24 9.94
N GLY A 62 -17.09 -7.39 9.17
CA GLY A 62 -17.14 -7.48 7.71
C GLY A 62 -17.09 -6.15 6.99
N MET A 63 -16.53 -5.12 7.62
CA MET A 63 -16.37 -3.80 6.99
C MET A 63 -15.15 -3.73 6.09
N VAL A 64 -15.23 -2.82 5.12
CA VAL A 64 -14.12 -2.48 4.23
C VAL A 64 -13.80 -1.00 4.37
N ILE A 65 -12.55 -0.70 4.71
CA ILE A 65 -11.99 0.64 4.74
C ILE A 65 -11.27 0.85 3.40
N GLY A 66 -11.63 1.90 2.66
CA GLY A 66 -11.01 2.25 1.38
C GLY A 66 -10.07 3.46 1.47
N GLU A 67 -9.61 3.91 0.30
CA GLU A 67 -8.78 5.11 0.13
C GLU A 67 -7.48 5.12 0.96
N LEU A 68 -6.98 3.93 1.27
CA LEU A 68 -5.67 3.77 1.91
C LEU A 68 -4.56 3.98 0.88
N LEU A 69 -3.38 4.40 1.37
CA LEU A 69 -2.20 4.56 0.54
C LEU A 69 -1.52 3.20 0.35
N PRO A 70 -1.01 2.88 -0.86
CA PRO A 70 -0.21 1.68 -1.10
C PRO A 70 1.07 1.64 -0.27
N ALA A 71 1.56 0.43 -0.01
CA ALA A 71 2.81 0.17 0.72
C ALA A 71 2.95 0.98 2.04
N THR A 72 1.84 1.23 2.72
CA THR A 72 1.78 2.15 3.86
C THR A 72 1.41 1.40 5.14
N PRO A 73 2.18 1.58 6.23
CA PRO A 73 1.88 0.95 7.51
C PRO A 73 0.80 1.71 8.30
N TYR A 74 -0.11 0.96 8.91
CA TYR A 74 -1.22 1.47 9.72
C TYR A 74 -1.27 0.80 11.10
N THR A 75 -1.90 1.49 12.05
CA THR A 75 -2.30 0.95 13.36
C THR A 75 -3.80 1.10 13.53
N LEU A 76 -4.48 -0.02 13.72
CA LEU A 76 -5.90 -0.06 14.05
C LEU A 76 -6.06 -0.19 15.57
N PHE A 77 -6.71 0.79 16.18
CA PHE A 77 -7.13 0.77 17.57
C PHE A 77 -8.59 0.37 17.64
N ILE A 78 -8.89 -0.58 18.52
CA ILE A 78 -10.21 -1.15 18.73
C ILE A 78 -10.59 -0.95 20.19
N SER A 79 -11.73 -0.34 20.45
CA SER A 79 -12.29 -0.21 21.79
C SER A 79 -13.59 -0.99 21.86
N VAL A 80 -13.64 -2.00 22.73
CA VAL A 80 -14.79 -2.88 22.91
C VAL A 80 -15.46 -2.52 24.24
N PHE A 81 -16.69 -2.04 24.16
CA PHE A 81 -17.53 -1.69 25.29
C PHE A 81 -18.60 -2.75 25.46
N ASP A 82 -18.67 -3.38 26.63
CA ASP A 82 -19.62 -4.46 26.94
C ASP A 82 -20.61 -4.09 28.06
N GLY A 83 -20.64 -2.82 28.47
CA GLY A 83 -21.43 -2.30 29.59
C GLY A 83 -20.66 -2.20 30.92
N GLN A 84 -19.39 -2.61 30.96
CA GLN A 84 -18.49 -2.36 32.10
C GLN A 84 -17.89 -0.95 32.06
N ASN A 85 -17.27 -0.53 33.17
CA ASN A 85 -16.74 0.84 33.32
C ASN A 85 -15.57 1.19 32.40
N GLU A 86 -14.75 0.22 31.99
CA GLU A 86 -13.58 0.46 31.14
C GLU A 86 -13.63 -0.44 29.89
N PRO A 87 -13.44 0.12 28.68
CA PRO A 87 -13.43 -0.67 27.46
C PRO A 87 -12.18 -1.54 27.38
N PHE A 88 -12.35 -2.75 26.83
CA PHE A 88 -11.22 -3.57 26.40
C PHE A 88 -10.60 -2.98 25.14
N LYS A 89 -9.27 -2.92 25.08
CA LYS A 89 -8.53 -2.30 23.96
C LYS A 89 -7.71 -3.33 23.21
N ILE A 90 -7.87 -3.38 21.89
CA ILE A 90 -7.06 -4.20 20.98
C ILE A 90 -6.31 -3.26 20.04
N THR A 91 -5.09 -3.63 19.69
CA THR A 91 -4.26 -2.90 18.71
C THR A 91 -3.76 -3.88 17.67
N GLU A 92 -4.12 -3.62 16.42
CA GLU A 92 -3.66 -4.39 15.26
C GLU A 92 -2.77 -3.55 14.37
N HIS A 93 -1.80 -4.19 13.73
CA HIS A 93 -0.88 -3.56 12.80
C HIS A 93 -0.96 -4.24 11.44
N PHE A 94 -1.03 -3.45 10.39
CA PHE A 94 -0.99 -3.97 9.03
C PHE A 94 -0.27 -2.99 8.10
N THR A 95 0.14 -3.50 6.95
CA THR A 95 0.69 -2.70 5.85
C THR A 95 -0.08 -3.06 4.59
N THR A 96 -0.54 -2.06 3.84
CA THR A 96 -1.17 -2.27 2.54
C THR A 96 -0.15 -2.82 1.55
N SER A 97 -0.62 -3.59 0.57
CA SER A 97 0.28 -4.15 -0.44
C SER A 97 0.87 -3.05 -1.33
N GLU A 98 1.96 -3.37 -2.03
CA GLU A 98 2.50 -2.48 -3.07
C GLU A 98 1.52 -2.34 -4.23
N SER A 99 1.67 -1.27 -5.01
CA SER A 99 0.98 -1.08 -6.29
C SER A 99 1.89 -0.43 -7.32
N ALA A 100 1.39 -0.19 -8.53
CA ALA A 100 2.17 0.42 -9.59
C ALA A 100 2.73 1.80 -9.15
N PRO A 101 4.03 2.05 -9.33
CA PRO A 101 4.59 3.37 -9.08
C PRO A 101 4.05 4.39 -10.09
N GLU A 102 4.13 5.67 -9.73
CA GLU A 102 4.00 6.73 -10.73
C GLU A 102 5.17 6.69 -11.74
N PRO A 103 5.02 7.33 -12.91
CA PRO A 103 6.14 7.48 -13.84
C PRO A 103 7.33 8.19 -13.19
N PRO A 104 8.58 7.80 -13.52
CA PRO A 104 9.75 8.57 -13.15
C PRO A 104 9.69 9.97 -13.79
N THR A 105 10.31 10.95 -13.15
CA THR A 105 10.39 12.29 -13.73
C THR A 105 11.61 12.33 -14.64
N LEU A 106 11.37 12.50 -15.95
CA LEU A 106 12.45 12.66 -16.92
C LEU A 106 13.28 13.90 -16.58
N GLY A 107 14.59 13.71 -16.49
CA GLY A 107 15.57 14.76 -16.30
C GLY A 107 16.09 15.26 -17.65
N GLU A 108 17.40 15.42 -17.73
CA GLU A 108 18.03 15.90 -18.95
C GLU A 108 18.25 14.77 -19.97
N ILE A 109 18.17 15.14 -21.25
CA ILE A 109 18.58 14.29 -22.37
C ILE A 109 19.66 15.03 -23.13
N ARG A 110 20.84 14.42 -23.27
CA ARG A 110 21.99 15.01 -23.96
C ARG A 110 22.48 14.10 -25.07
N VAL A 111 22.76 14.69 -26.23
CA VAL A 111 23.48 14.00 -27.30
C VAL A 111 24.96 14.31 -27.14
N LEU A 112 25.75 13.27 -26.91
CA LEU A 112 27.19 13.38 -26.77
C LEU A 112 27.84 12.94 -28.08
N ASN A 113 28.59 13.84 -28.70
CA ASN A 113 29.42 13.53 -29.85
C ASN A 113 30.82 13.21 -29.36
N LEU A 114 31.09 11.91 -29.18
CA LEU A 114 32.37 11.40 -28.70
C LEU A 114 33.17 10.86 -29.89
N GLN A 115 34.48 10.73 -29.72
CA GLN A 115 35.35 10.14 -30.75
C GLN A 115 34.89 8.72 -31.17
N SER A 116 34.23 8.00 -30.27
CA SER A 116 33.70 6.65 -30.49
C SER A 116 32.30 6.61 -31.11
N GLY A 117 31.62 7.74 -31.31
CA GLY A 117 30.29 7.81 -31.92
C GLY A 117 29.34 8.82 -31.26
N LEU A 118 28.09 8.80 -31.73
CA LEU A 118 26.99 9.56 -31.12
C LEU A 118 26.34 8.73 -30.00
N TYR A 119 26.25 9.32 -28.82
CA TYR A 119 25.60 8.72 -27.66
C TYR A 119 24.43 9.59 -27.21
N CYS A 120 23.41 8.96 -26.63
CA CYS A 120 22.30 9.64 -25.97
C CYS A 120 22.38 9.32 -24.48
N GLU A 121 22.67 10.32 -23.66
CA GLU A 121 22.62 10.23 -22.21
C GLU A 121 21.23 10.69 -21.74
N VAL A 122 20.60 9.89 -20.89
CA VAL A 122 19.26 10.14 -20.37
C VAL A 122 19.30 10.05 -18.85
N GLU A 123 18.86 11.11 -18.19
CA GLU A 123 18.73 11.16 -16.74
C GLU A 123 17.26 11.15 -16.33
N TRP A 124 16.95 10.62 -15.15
CA TRP A 124 15.63 10.70 -14.55
C TRP A 124 15.73 10.68 -13.02
N MET A 125 14.73 11.27 -12.37
CA MET A 125 14.52 11.12 -10.94
C MET A 125 13.55 9.96 -10.66
N PRO A 126 13.68 9.29 -9.50
CA PRO A 126 12.71 8.29 -9.07
C PRO A 126 11.27 8.83 -9.04
N PRO A 127 10.26 7.96 -9.15
CA PRO A 127 8.86 8.35 -8.97
C PRO A 127 8.65 9.06 -7.63
N LYS A 128 7.89 10.16 -7.65
CA LYS A 128 7.52 10.86 -6.42
C LYS A 128 6.70 9.98 -5.49
N THR A 129 5.79 9.20 -6.08
CA THR A 129 4.97 8.22 -5.38
C THR A 129 5.36 6.82 -5.86
N PRO A 130 6.31 6.14 -5.18
CA PRO A 130 6.81 4.84 -5.63
C PRO A 130 5.84 3.69 -5.34
N ASN A 131 4.85 3.89 -4.46
CA ASN A 131 3.83 2.88 -4.11
C ASN A 131 4.38 1.51 -3.70
N GLY A 132 5.62 1.46 -3.24
CA GLY A 132 6.38 0.24 -2.98
C GLY A 132 7.87 0.46 -3.21
N ARG A 133 8.64 -0.63 -3.21
CA ARG A 133 10.07 -0.60 -3.50
C ARG A 133 10.32 -0.62 -5.01
N ILE A 134 11.00 0.41 -5.53
CA ILE A 134 11.46 0.42 -6.93
C ILE A 134 12.58 -0.62 -7.12
N THR A 135 12.41 -1.53 -8.08
CA THR A 135 13.36 -2.64 -8.34
C THR A 135 14.07 -2.54 -9.70
N LYS A 136 13.41 -2.00 -10.72
CA LYS A 136 13.95 -1.84 -12.09
C LYS A 136 13.36 -0.60 -12.76
N TYR A 137 14.07 -0.07 -13.75
CA TYR A 137 13.56 0.91 -14.71
C TYR A 137 13.62 0.31 -16.12
N TYR A 138 12.60 0.57 -16.92
CA TYR A 138 12.56 0.19 -18.33
C TYR A 138 12.69 1.45 -19.18
N VAL A 139 13.68 1.48 -20.06
CA VAL A 139 13.94 2.61 -20.96
C VAL A 139 13.70 2.15 -22.39
N THR A 140 12.91 2.90 -23.15
CA THR A 140 12.68 2.63 -24.57
C THR A 140 13.03 3.88 -25.37
N VAL A 141 13.94 3.72 -26.33
CA VAL A 141 14.27 4.77 -27.30
C VAL A 141 13.49 4.48 -28.58
N ARG A 142 12.82 5.49 -29.13
CA ARG A 142 12.12 5.41 -30.42
C ARG A 142 12.67 6.47 -31.35
N GLY A 143 13.39 6.03 -32.38
CA GLY A 143 13.91 6.90 -33.44
C GLY A 143 13.03 6.88 -34.68
N GLN A 144 13.20 7.90 -35.53
CA GLN A 144 12.80 7.83 -36.93
C GLN A 144 13.99 8.22 -37.79
N LEU A 145 14.26 7.42 -38.82
CA LEU A 145 15.31 7.70 -39.79
C LEU A 145 14.93 8.95 -40.59
N ARG A 146 15.62 10.07 -40.34
CA ARG A 146 15.37 11.34 -41.04
C ARG A 146 16.25 11.55 -42.27
N HIS A 147 17.43 10.92 -42.31
CA HIS A 147 18.38 11.03 -43.41
C HIS A 147 19.32 9.82 -43.42
N VAL A 148 19.62 9.30 -44.61
CA VAL A 148 20.66 8.28 -44.84
C VAL A 148 21.77 8.95 -45.64
N SER A 149 23.00 8.91 -45.14
CA SER A 149 24.15 9.34 -45.93
C SER A 149 24.21 8.56 -47.25
N PRO A 150 24.58 9.17 -48.39
CA PRO A 150 24.73 8.43 -49.65
C PRO A 150 25.67 7.23 -49.46
N GLY A 151 25.15 6.02 -49.67
CA GLY A 151 25.89 4.76 -49.45
C GLY A 151 25.81 4.16 -48.04
N GLY A 152 25.07 4.77 -47.11
CA GLY A 152 24.78 4.19 -45.80
C GLY A 152 23.83 3.00 -45.90
N ILE A 153 24.17 1.88 -45.27
CA ILE A 153 23.30 0.69 -45.18
C ILE A 153 22.39 0.85 -43.97
N LEU A 154 21.09 0.69 -44.17
CA LEU A 154 20.12 0.62 -43.07
C LEU A 154 20.24 -0.73 -42.38
N SER A 155 20.58 -0.72 -41.09
CA SER A 155 20.42 -1.87 -40.21
C SER A 155 19.18 -1.67 -39.34
N ASN A 156 18.53 -2.77 -38.95
CA ASN A 156 17.47 -2.69 -37.95
C ASN A 156 18.04 -2.15 -36.63
N ASP A 157 17.18 -1.48 -35.86
CA ASP A 157 17.51 -1.08 -34.48
C ASP A 157 17.91 -2.32 -33.68
N ASP A 158 19.07 -2.28 -33.06
CA ASP A 158 19.57 -3.35 -32.19
C ASP A 158 18.91 -3.19 -30.82
N PHE A 159 17.80 -3.89 -30.61
CA PHE A 159 17.14 -3.94 -29.31
C PHE A 159 17.90 -4.94 -28.43
N PRO A 160 18.26 -4.58 -27.17
CA PRO A 160 18.79 -5.57 -26.26
C PRO A 160 17.81 -6.72 -26.13
N ALA A 161 18.30 -7.96 -26.19
CA ALA A 161 17.46 -9.14 -26.05
C ALA A 161 16.66 -9.04 -24.75
N GLU A 162 15.36 -9.35 -24.81
CA GLU A 162 14.54 -9.47 -23.60
C GLU A 162 15.27 -10.40 -22.62
N GLU A 163 15.58 -9.90 -21.41
CA GLU A 163 16.02 -10.76 -20.32
C GLU A 163 14.87 -11.73 -20.02
N LYS A 164 15.01 -12.97 -20.51
CA LYS A 164 14.14 -14.08 -20.10
C LYS A 164 14.42 -14.34 -18.63
N ASN A 165 13.53 -13.87 -17.76
CA ASN A 165 13.44 -14.31 -16.35
C ASN A 165 13.11 -15.79 -16.28
#